data_AF-A0A449BNT8-F1
#
_entry.id   AF-A0A449BNT8-F1
#
_cell.length_a   1.000
_cell.length_b   1.000
_cell.length_c   1.000
_cell.angle_alpha   90.00
_cell.angle_beta   90.00
_cell.angle_gamma   90.00
#
_symmetry.space_group_name_H-M   'P 1'
#
loop_
_entity.id
_entity.type
_entity.pdbx_description
1 polymer ?
#
loop_
_entity_poly.entity_id
_entity_poly.type
_entity_poly.pdbx_seq_one_letter_code
_entity_poly.pdbx_strand_id
1 'polypeptide(L)'
;MEQSNSNIMDLYKDIYTINDYFYEDNGQLIVNTKHKSIDDNCHSWCDSGEGDCHDYLEMTNCSVFYLLNNLKDKFDSKFDKLVEYAILWLSYKLNQNSEYSGMKLNDFYTKYIETNDNYNIEIKDNDKTTYKDIINKNKYLMDNNEISKFNRLFNILFHMYYIYRVEDWNYDKNLGYAKSFAEEFEGLNEDSKNREGSLYTQILSTLSNDYDNLKNKYGENISCNFPSISKVNLPKSSVENYGKDDEQILGQSSYSIEDVYTVFNKIDRDFGVKTESGKLVEHTNQSINRYCPYISSTGSNLCFDYLQSASSGVINLLEELKKYNLEYDKLAEYAILLLSYKLNQHPQYSGTKLNDFYTNHIENNNYYNKNIKDNGPTYKEIINKNNDLMNTNEISKFNVPFSILLLLYNGIKSNNLNCKKYSSYPKTFASNFEELNNDYNINGNASFRKLLSILSHDYNNLKNKYGKDESCDFPTLSPVKTLSSSSIASKLIPGLSTFSVIPAFLGIAYKVNNKELKL
;
A
#
# COMPACT_ATOMS: atom_id res chain seq x y z
N MET A 1 -16.87 24.12 5.72
CA MET A 1 -15.56 24.45 6.29
C MET A 1 -14.53 23.81 5.39
N GLU A 2 -13.79 24.61 4.64
CA GLU A 2 -12.70 24.16 3.76
C GLU A 2 -11.67 23.40 4.59
N GLN A 3 -11.47 22.11 4.29
CA GLN A 3 -10.35 21.36 4.83
C GLN A 3 -9.08 21.90 4.17
N SER A 4 -8.22 22.53 4.96
CA SER A 4 -6.92 23.02 4.52
C SER A 4 -6.10 21.87 3.93
N ASN A 5 -5.87 21.92 2.62
CA ASN A 5 -4.73 21.26 1.98
C ASN A 5 -3.46 21.71 2.73
N SER A 6 -2.87 20.88 3.60
CA SER A 6 -1.45 21.04 3.89
C SER A 6 -0.71 20.74 2.58
N ASN A 7 -0.31 21.83 1.92
CA ASN A 7 0.16 21.81 0.54
C ASN A 7 1.63 21.36 0.56
N ILE A 8 2.00 20.38 -0.26
CA ILE A 8 3.42 19.98 -0.50
C ILE A 8 4.35 21.19 -0.69
N MET A 9 3.79 22.29 -1.21
CA MET A 9 4.42 23.59 -1.33
C MET A 9 4.90 24.20 0.00
N ASP A 10 4.08 24.14 1.04
CA ASP A 10 4.40 24.70 2.35
C ASP A 10 5.48 23.87 3.02
N LEU A 11 5.46 22.54 2.84
CA LEU A 11 6.53 21.66 3.29
C LEU A 11 7.88 22.01 2.66
N TYR A 12 7.95 22.10 1.32
CA TYR A 12 9.21 22.45 0.64
C TYR A 12 9.71 23.84 1.03
N LYS A 13 8.81 24.78 1.37
CA LYS A 13 9.19 26.09 1.93
C LYS A 13 9.79 25.97 3.32
N ASP A 14 9.18 25.18 4.20
CA ASP A 14 9.69 24.97 5.55
C ASP A 14 11.05 24.23 5.51
N ILE A 15 11.22 23.28 4.58
CA ILE A 15 12.51 22.62 4.29
C ILE A 15 13.55 23.62 3.78
N TYR A 16 13.19 24.54 2.87
CA TYR A 16 14.10 25.59 2.43
C TYR A 16 14.54 26.47 3.62
N THR A 17 13.59 26.82 4.49
CA THR A 17 13.83 27.69 5.66
C THR A 17 14.86 27.06 6.59
N ILE A 18 14.74 25.77 6.93
CA ILE A 18 15.75 25.08 7.73
C ILE A 18 17.07 24.88 6.97
N ASN A 19 17.03 24.77 5.64
CA ASN A 19 18.26 24.63 4.86
C ASN A 19 19.08 25.93 4.86
N ASP A 20 18.39 27.08 4.80
CA ASP A 20 18.97 28.43 4.80
C ASP A 20 19.36 28.91 6.21
N TYR A 21 18.95 28.20 7.26
CA TYR A 21 19.30 28.50 8.65
C TYR A 21 20.81 28.45 8.91
N PHE A 22 21.54 27.51 8.32
CA PHE A 22 22.99 27.44 8.47
C PHE A 22 23.65 26.86 7.23
N TYR A 23 24.91 27.22 7.00
CA TYR A 23 25.71 26.74 5.88
C TYR A 23 27.19 26.86 6.20
N GLU A 24 28.04 26.28 5.36
CA GLU A 24 29.48 26.49 5.44
C GLU A 24 29.95 27.42 4.34
N ASP A 25 30.81 28.37 4.70
CA ASP A 25 31.58 29.18 3.76
C ASP A 25 33.06 29.10 4.15
N ASN A 26 33.92 28.69 3.22
CA ASN A 26 35.35 28.48 3.44
C ASN A 26 35.68 27.60 4.67
N GLY A 27 34.86 26.58 4.96
CA GLY A 27 35.03 25.68 6.10
C GLY A 27 34.63 26.28 7.45
N GLN A 28 34.03 27.47 7.45
CA GLN A 28 33.44 28.06 8.64
C GLN A 28 31.93 27.87 8.61
N LEU A 29 31.40 27.35 9.71
CA LEU A 29 29.96 27.26 9.96
C LEU A 29 29.39 28.66 10.20
N ILE A 30 28.39 29.03 9.39
CA ILE A 30 27.69 30.31 9.46
C ILE A 30 26.22 30.05 9.78
N VAL A 31 25.71 30.73 10.79
CA VAL A 31 24.30 30.73 11.17
C VAL A 31 23.61 31.98 10.62
N ASN A 32 22.48 31.78 9.96
CA ASN A 32 21.67 32.83 9.38
C ASN A 32 20.65 33.34 10.41
N THR A 33 20.96 34.50 10.99
CA THR A 33 20.19 35.14 12.07
C THR A 33 18.77 35.56 11.66
N LYS A 34 18.40 35.48 10.39
CA LYS A 34 17.01 35.68 9.93
C LYS A 34 16.07 34.60 10.44
N HIS A 35 16.59 33.42 10.77
CA HIS A 35 15.84 32.25 11.19
C HIS A 35 15.85 32.06 12.71
N LYS A 36 15.68 33.16 13.45
CA LYS A 36 15.79 33.20 14.91
C LYS A 36 14.93 32.15 15.63
N SER A 37 13.76 31.81 15.10
CA SER A 37 12.92 30.78 15.72
C SER A 37 13.53 29.38 15.68
N ILE A 38 14.33 29.08 14.65
CA ILE A 38 15.07 27.81 14.55
C ILE A 38 16.24 27.87 15.54
N ASP A 39 16.98 28.98 15.51
CA ASP A 39 18.10 29.29 16.40
C ASP A 39 17.72 29.11 17.88
N ASP A 40 16.68 29.82 18.34
CA ASP A 40 16.19 29.77 19.72
C ASP A 40 15.79 28.34 20.14
N ASN A 41 15.21 27.55 19.22
CA ASN A 41 14.87 26.15 19.49
C ASN A 41 16.13 25.28 19.57
N CYS A 42 17.09 25.47 18.67
CA CYS A 42 18.33 24.70 18.65
C CYS A 42 19.22 24.98 19.85
N HIS A 43 19.32 26.23 20.29
CA HIS A 43 20.06 26.55 21.52
C HIS A 43 19.51 25.81 22.75
N SER A 44 18.20 25.56 22.82
CA SER A 44 17.62 24.78 23.93
C SER A 44 17.90 23.27 23.88
N TRP A 45 18.48 22.79 22.77
CA TRP A 45 18.70 21.37 22.46
C TRP A 45 20.15 20.90 22.58
N CYS A 46 21.09 21.82 22.78
CA CYS A 46 22.52 21.53 22.82
C CYS A 46 23.01 21.46 24.27
N ASP A 47 23.50 20.29 24.68
CA ASP A 47 24.03 19.98 26.02
C ASP A 47 25.47 20.48 26.24
N SER A 48 25.94 21.47 25.46
CA SER A 48 27.19 22.14 25.80
C SER A 48 26.89 23.06 26.98
N GLY A 49 27.51 22.82 28.14
CA GLY A 49 27.37 23.66 29.34
C GLY A 49 27.78 25.14 29.18
N GLU A 50 27.96 25.61 27.94
CA GLU A 50 28.28 26.98 27.53
C GLU A 50 27.26 27.60 26.54
N GLY A 51 26.20 26.88 26.11
CA GLY A 51 24.97 27.49 25.57
C GLY A 51 24.82 27.64 24.05
N ASP A 52 25.78 27.16 23.25
CA ASP A 52 25.73 27.30 21.79
C ASP A 52 25.97 25.95 21.08
N CYS A 53 25.16 25.63 20.07
CA CYS A 53 25.39 24.51 19.16
C CYS A 53 26.57 24.85 18.25
N HIS A 54 27.71 24.18 18.43
CA HIS A 54 28.97 24.63 17.82
C HIS A 54 29.42 23.82 16.61
N ASP A 55 28.76 22.69 16.32
CA ASP A 55 29.14 21.88 15.16
C ASP A 55 27.98 21.62 14.18
N TYR A 56 28.37 21.37 12.93
CA TYR A 56 27.47 21.20 11.80
C TYR A 56 26.46 20.05 12.02
N LEU A 57 26.86 18.99 12.71
CA LEU A 57 26.04 17.80 12.91
C LEU A 57 24.98 18.03 14.00
N GLU A 58 25.31 18.73 15.07
CA GLU A 58 24.36 19.17 16.10
C GLU A 58 23.29 20.10 15.50
N MET A 59 23.71 21.09 14.69
CA MET A 59 22.78 21.98 13.98
C MET A 59 21.89 21.22 13.00
N THR A 60 22.46 20.24 12.30
CA THR A 60 21.70 19.34 11.41
C THR A 60 20.66 18.55 12.20
N ASN A 61 21.04 17.95 13.33
CA ASN A 61 20.14 17.16 14.17
C ASN A 61 18.97 17.99 14.70
N CYS A 62 19.28 19.18 15.27
CA CYS A 62 18.25 20.08 15.72
C CYS A 62 17.29 20.46 14.58
N SER A 63 17.82 20.80 13.41
CA SER A 63 17.00 21.20 12.27
C SER A 63 16.03 20.10 11.82
N VAL A 64 16.47 18.83 11.84
CA VAL A 64 15.57 17.68 11.62
C VAL A 64 14.44 17.68 12.65
N PHE A 65 14.77 17.79 13.94
CA PHE A 65 13.72 17.80 14.95
C PHE A 65 12.78 18.99 14.83
N TYR A 66 13.32 20.20 14.62
CA TYR A 66 12.54 21.42 14.47
C TYR A 66 11.51 21.27 13.34
N LEU A 67 11.91 20.70 12.21
CA LEU A 67 11.02 20.42 11.09
C LEU A 67 9.88 19.48 11.51
N LEU A 68 10.20 18.37 12.17
CA LEU A 68 9.20 17.41 12.63
C LEU A 68 8.26 18.03 13.67
N ASN A 69 8.81 18.73 14.66
CA ASN A 69 8.06 19.30 15.77
C ASN A 69 7.14 20.45 15.36
N ASN A 70 7.56 21.28 14.40
CA ASN A 70 6.74 22.39 13.94
C ASN A 70 5.69 22.02 12.90
N LEU A 71 5.90 20.90 12.19
CA LEU A 71 4.98 20.46 11.15
C LEU A 71 4.08 19.31 11.59
N LYS A 72 4.25 18.75 12.79
CA LYS A 72 3.45 17.63 13.28
C LYS A 72 1.94 17.87 13.18
N ASP A 73 1.47 19.04 13.61
CA ASP A 73 0.03 19.32 13.64
C ASP A 73 -0.52 19.59 12.22
N LYS A 74 0.32 20.09 11.31
CA LYS A 74 -0.03 20.33 9.90
C LYS A 74 -0.05 19.04 9.09
N PHE A 75 0.67 18.02 9.54
CA PHE A 75 0.85 16.74 8.87
C PHE A 75 0.26 15.57 9.65
N ASP A 76 -0.70 15.81 10.54
CA ASP A 76 -1.14 14.80 11.52
C ASP A 76 -1.47 13.41 10.93
N SER A 77 -2.29 13.35 9.88
CA SER A 77 -2.62 12.10 9.16
C SER A 77 -1.60 11.68 8.10
N LYS A 78 -0.54 12.46 7.90
CA LYS A 78 0.53 12.29 6.90
C LYS A 78 1.93 12.41 7.53
N PHE A 79 2.05 12.12 8.82
CA PHE A 79 3.27 12.42 9.57
C PHE A 79 4.42 11.50 9.15
N ASP A 80 4.12 10.25 8.78
CA ASP A 80 5.11 9.34 8.18
C ASP A 80 5.71 9.93 6.89
N LYS A 81 4.91 10.61 6.06
CA LYS A 81 5.40 11.26 4.85
C LYS A 81 6.30 12.46 5.16
N LEU A 82 6.01 13.23 6.20
CA LEU A 82 6.88 14.31 6.68
C LEU A 82 8.26 13.78 7.10
N VAL A 83 8.31 12.61 7.75
CA VAL A 83 9.55 11.96 8.14
C VAL A 83 10.39 11.56 6.92
N GLU A 84 9.78 11.03 5.86
CA GLU A 84 10.51 10.73 4.61
C GLU A 84 11.23 11.98 4.06
N TYR A 85 10.55 13.12 3.98
CA TYR A 85 11.15 14.37 3.50
C TYR A 85 12.22 14.92 4.44
N ALA A 86 12.06 14.76 5.75
CA ALA A 86 13.09 15.13 6.73
C ALA A 86 14.36 14.28 6.53
N ILE A 87 14.23 12.98 6.23
CA ILE A 87 15.36 12.08 5.95
C ILE A 87 16.04 12.42 4.62
N LEU A 88 15.27 12.75 3.56
CA LEU A 88 15.82 13.22 2.29
C LEU A 88 16.60 14.54 2.48
N TRP A 89 16.07 15.47 3.26
CA TRP A 89 16.78 16.70 3.60
C TRP A 89 18.05 16.43 4.40
N LEU A 90 18.01 15.53 5.39
CA LEU A 90 19.19 15.13 6.17
C LEU A 90 20.28 14.58 5.24
N SER A 91 19.94 13.68 4.31
CA SER A 91 20.89 13.15 3.33
C SER A 91 21.50 14.24 2.47
N TYR A 92 20.67 15.15 1.96
CA TYR A 92 21.11 16.28 1.17
C TYR A 92 22.06 17.17 1.98
N LYS A 93 21.70 17.52 3.21
CA LYS A 93 22.44 18.45 4.07
C LYS A 93 23.80 17.88 4.45
N LEU A 94 23.89 16.61 4.82
CA LEU A 94 25.18 15.97 5.09
C LEU A 94 26.07 15.93 3.84
N ASN A 95 25.48 15.68 2.67
CA ASN A 95 26.20 15.67 1.39
C ASN A 95 26.73 17.04 0.93
N GLN A 96 26.20 18.15 1.46
CA GLN A 96 26.75 19.49 1.18
C GLN A 96 28.05 19.77 1.92
N ASN A 97 28.29 19.12 3.06
CA ASN A 97 29.49 19.30 3.84
C ASN A 97 30.58 18.35 3.37
N SER A 98 31.75 18.88 3.00
CA SER A 98 32.85 18.06 2.49
C SER A 98 33.34 17.01 3.49
N GLU A 99 33.34 17.32 4.80
CA GLU A 99 33.74 16.41 5.88
C GLU A 99 32.73 15.29 6.07
N TYR A 100 31.44 15.58 5.92
CA TYR A 100 30.35 14.64 6.22
C TYR A 100 29.65 14.05 5.00
N SER A 101 30.11 14.38 3.78
CA SER A 101 29.49 13.90 2.54
C SER A 101 29.48 12.37 2.38
N GLY A 102 30.39 11.67 3.05
CA GLY A 102 30.44 10.20 3.12
C GLY A 102 29.77 9.59 4.35
N MET A 103 29.18 10.40 5.23
CA MET A 103 28.53 9.90 6.45
C MET A 103 27.30 9.07 6.09
N LYS A 104 27.19 7.88 6.69
CA LYS A 104 25.99 7.05 6.55
C LYS A 104 24.88 7.60 7.44
N LEU A 105 23.66 7.64 6.93
CA LEU A 105 22.51 8.12 7.70
C LEU A 105 22.26 7.31 8.98
N ASN A 106 22.46 5.99 8.95
CA ASN A 106 22.36 5.17 10.16
C ASN A 106 23.42 5.52 11.22
N ASP A 107 24.63 5.92 10.81
CA ASP A 107 25.67 6.36 11.77
C ASP A 107 25.25 7.69 12.43
N PHE A 108 24.67 8.60 11.65
CA PHE A 108 24.06 9.82 12.18
C PHE A 108 22.90 9.51 13.13
N TYR A 109 21.99 8.62 12.73
CA TYR A 109 20.85 8.19 13.55
C TYR A 109 21.29 7.65 14.89
N THR A 110 22.21 6.68 14.93
CA THR A 110 22.66 6.07 16.18
C THR A 110 23.37 7.07 17.08
N LYS A 111 24.11 8.03 16.52
CA LYS A 111 24.84 9.03 17.31
C LYS A 111 23.97 10.18 17.83
N TYR A 112 23.03 10.68 17.03
CA TYR A 112 22.34 11.94 17.30
C TYR A 112 20.83 11.82 17.55
N ILE A 113 20.19 10.72 17.12
CA ILE A 113 18.74 10.50 17.24
C ILE A 113 18.44 9.40 18.28
N GLU A 114 19.10 8.24 18.17
CA GLU A 114 18.79 7.07 19.00
C GLU A 114 19.02 7.32 20.50
N THR A 115 20.11 8.00 20.84
CA THR A 115 20.51 8.27 22.23
C THR A 115 20.00 9.61 22.76
N ASN A 116 19.29 10.39 21.94
CA ASN A 116 18.86 11.73 22.30
C ASN A 116 17.46 11.72 22.90
N ASP A 117 17.36 12.08 24.18
CA ASP A 117 16.12 12.04 24.96
C ASP A 117 15.03 12.95 24.40
N ASN A 118 15.39 14.00 23.66
CA ASN A 118 14.40 14.88 23.06
C ASN A 118 13.56 14.17 21.98
N TYR A 119 14.07 13.12 21.35
CA TYR A 119 13.28 12.31 20.41
C TYR A 119 12.33 11.33 21.11
N ASN A 120 12.48 11.12 22.42
CA ASN A 120 11.56 10.34 23.26
C ASN A 120 10.34 11.17 23.73
N ILE A 121 10.29 12.46 23.39
CA ILE A 121 9.13 13.31 23.69
C ILE A 121 7.93 12.81 22.88
N GLU A 122 6.78 12.69 23.55
CA GLU A 122 5.52 12.29 22.94
C GLU A 122 5.05 13.36 21.94
N ILE A 123 4.67 12.93 20.74
CA ILE A 123 4.19 13.83 19.68
C ILE A 123 2.80 14.37 20.05
N LYS A 124 1.98 13.54 20.70
CA LYS A 124 0.63 13.82 21.21
C LYS A 124 0.43 13.25 22.61
N ASP A 125 -0.21 14.02 23.49
CA ASP A 125 -0.44 13.71 24.91
C ASP A 125 -1.22 12.41 25.21
N ASN A 126 -1.83 11.77 24.21
CA ASN A 126 -2.76 10.64 24.42
C ASN A 126 -2.33 9.29 23.81
N ASP A 127 -1.29 9.24 22.96
CA ASP A 127 -0.94 8.04 22.19
C ASP A 127 0.47 7.48 22.47
N LYS A 128 1.23 8.06 23.43
CA LYS A 128 2.60 7.66 23.81
C LYS A 128 3.61 7.53 22.66
N THR A 129 3.24 7.94 21.45
CA THR A 129 4.07 7.79 20.25
C THR A 129 5.07 8.93 20.22
N THR A 130 6.35 8.57 20.15
CA THR A 130 7.47 9.52 20.18
C THR A 130 8.00 9.84 18.78
N TYR A 131 8.78 10.91 18.63
CA TYR A 131 9.47 11.19 17.36
C TYR A 131 10.39 10.05 16.95
N LYS A 132 11.05 9.42 17.92
CA LYS A 132 11.89 8.24 17.70
C LYS A 132 11.10 7.07 17.13
N ASP A 133 9.90 6.81 17.61
CA ASP A 133 9.06 5.69 17.12
C ASP A 133 8.68 5.87 15.65
N ILE A 134 8.36 7.10 15.23
CA ILE A 134 7.95 7.37 13.84
C ILE A 134 9.17 7.38 12.90
N ILE A 135 10.31 7.92 13.35
CA ILE A 135 11.56 7.79 12.61
C ILE A 135 11.93 6.31 12.45
N ASN A 136 11.71 5.48 13.47
CA ASN A 136 11.96 4.04 13.40
C ASN A 136 11.13 3.31 12.36
N LYS A 137 9.88 3.72 12.13
CA LYS A 137 9.07 3.17 11.01
C LYS A 137 9.70 3.44 9.65
N ASN A 138 10.43 4.56 9.52
CA ASN A 138 11.12 4.98 8.31
C ASN A 138 12.62 4.67 8.33
N LYS A 139 13.09 3.85 9.28
CA LYS A 139 14.52 3.53 9.44
C LYS A 139 15.14 2.88 8.21
N TYR A 140 14.34 2.19 7.41
CA TYR A 140 14.77 1.61 6.13
C TYR A 140 15.35 2.65 5.14
N LEU A 141 14.98 3.94 5.24
CA LEU A 141 15.60 5.03 4.47
C LEU A 141 16.98 5.42 5.01
N MET A 142 17.16 5.37 6.33
CA MET A 142 18.43 5.69 6.99
C MET A 142 19.46 4.57 6.86
N ASP A 143 19.00 3.32 6.78
CA ASP A 143 19.85 2.15 6.54
C ASP A 143 20.30 2.05 5.07
N ASN A 144 19.72 2.87 4.18
CA ASN A 144 20.03 2.84 2.76
C ASN A 144 21.25 3.70 2.40
N ASN A 145 22.19 3.10 1.68
CA ASN A 145 23.43 3.74 1.23
C ASN A 145 23.32 4.48 -0.11
N GLU A 146 22.19 4.39 -0.80
CA GLU A 146 21.95 4.97 -2.13
C GLU A 146 21.11 6.23 -2.09
N ILE A 147 20.53 6.59 -0.93
CA ILE A 147 19.65 7.77 -0.78
C ILE A 147 20.32 9.07 -1.25
N SER A 148 21.65 9.17 -1.08
CA SER A 148 22.42 10.34 -1.51
C SER A 148 22.43 10.56 -3.03
N LYS A 149 22.14 9.52 -3.84
CA LYS A 149 21.98 9.67 -5.29
C LYS A 149 20.82 10.59 -5.67
N PHE A 150 19.80 10.67 -4.82
CA PHE A 150 18.62 11.50 -5.05
C PHE A 150 18.80 12.95 -4.61
N ASN A 151 19.90 13.27 -3.91
CA ASN A 151 20.14 14.60 -3.34
C ASN A 151 20.06 15.71 -4.39
N ARG A 152 20.54 15.46 -5.62
CA ARG A 152 20.49 16.44 -6.70
C ARG A 152 19.06 16.70 -7.18
N LEU A 153 18.24 15.66 -7.37
CA LEU A 153 16.82 15.80 -7.73
C LEU A 153 16.03 16.53 -6.63
N PHE A 154 16.22 16.10 -5.39
CA PHE A 154 15.59 16.73 -4.23
C PHE A 154 15.96 18.22 -4.12
N ASN A 155 17.24 18.54 -4.33
CA ASN A 155 17.75 19.91 -4.33
C ASN A 155 17.04 20.79 -5.36
N ILE A 156 16.92 20.29 -6.59
CA ILE A 156 16.26 21.01 -7.67
C ILE A 156 14.78 21.27 -7.32
N LEU A 157 14.06 20.27 -6.79
CA LEU A 157 12.66 20.42 -6.42
C LEU A 157 12.44 21.49 -5.35
N PHE A 158 13.16 21.43 -4.23
CA PHE A 158 12.91 22.40 -3.17
C PHE A 158 13.26 23.82 -3.62
N HIS A 159 14.29 24.02 -4.46
CA HIS A 159 14.61 25.32 -5.05
C HIS A 159 13.50 25.82 -5.99
N MET A 160 12.95 24.96 -6.86
CA MET A 160 11.86 25.35 -7.76
C MET A 160 10.57 25.69 -6.98
N TYR A 161 10.29 24.97 -5.88
CA TYR A 161 9.18 25.26 -4.97
C TYR A 161 9.39 26.58 -4.19
N TYR A 162 10.63 26.89 -3.79
CA TYR A 162 10.97 28.17 -3.16
C TYR A 162 10.78 29.34 -4.12
N ILE A 163 11.34 29.24 -5.34
CA ILE A 163 11.25 30.30 -6.37
C ILE A 163 9.78 30.58 -6.73
N TYR A 164 8.92 29.55 -6.79
CA TYR A 164 7.49 29.73 -7.01
C TYR A 164 6.84 30.69 -6.00
N ARG A 165 7.32 30.69 -4.75
CA ARG A 165 6.70 31.38 -3.60
C ARG A 165 7.28 32.75 -3.30
N VAL A 166 8.57 33.01 -3.56
CA VAL A 166 9.33 34.10 -2.90
C VAL A 166 10.00 35.08 -3.86
N GLU A 167 10.41 34.68 -5.07
CA GLU A 167 11.04 35.57 -6.05
C GLU A 167 10.03 36.06 -7.10
N ASP A 168 10.30 37.22 -7.73
CA ASP A 168 9.68 37.58 -9.00
C ASP A 168 10.00 36.46 -10.00
N TRP A 169 8.98 35.67 -10.32
CA TRP A 169 9.08 34.46 -11.12
C TRP A 169 9.89 34.72 -12.40
N ASN A 170 11.09 34.15 -12.46
CA ASN A 170 11.95 34.18 -13.64
C ASN A 170 11.75 32.89 -14.43
N TYR A 171 11.15 33.02 -15.61
CA TYR A 171 10.86 31.90 -16.50
C TYR A 171 12.11 31.09 -16.86
N ASP A 172 13.16 31.75 -17.33
CA ASP A 172 14.36 31.11 -17.86
C ASP A 172 15.10 30.32 -16.77
N LYS A 173 15.16 30.88 -15.56
CA LYS A 173 15.75 30.23 -14.38
C LYS A 173 14.97 28.96 -14.00
N ASN A 174 13.65 29.04 -13.92
CA ASN A 174 12.80 27.88 -13.58
C ASN A 174 12.79 26.80 -14.66
N LEU A 175 12.80 27.19 -15.93
CA LEU A 175 12.93 26.27 -17.05
C LEU A 175 14.28 25.55 -17.02
N GLY A 176 15.37 26.26 -16.65
CA GLY A 176 16.70 25.67 -16.46
C GLY A 176 16.71 24.60 -15.38
N TYR A 177 16.08 24.86 -14.22
CA TYR A 177 15.91 23.87 -13.17
C TYR A 177 15.06 22.68 -13.63
N ALA A 178 13.93 22.91 -14.31
CA ALA A 178 13.06 21.84 -14.80
C ALA A 178 13.76 20.92 -15.82
N LYS A 179 14.58 21.48 -16.71
CA LYS A 179 15.45 20.71 -17.61
C LYS A 179 16.48 19.89 -16.85
N SER A 180 17.15 20.51 -15.87
CA SER A 180 18.12 19.83 -15.02
C SER A 180 17.48 18.68 -14.23
N PHE A 181 16.25 18.88 -13.74
CA PHE A 181 15.48 17.82 -13.06
C PHE A 181 15.22 16.66 -14.01
N ALA A 182 14.70 16.95 -15.21
CA ALA A 182 14.38 15.90 -16.18
C ALA A 182 15.62 15.10 -16.59
N GLU A 183 16.74 15.77 -16.87
CA GLU A 183 18.01 15.11 -17.23
C GLU A 183 18.53 14.19 -16.11
N GLU A 184 18.56 14.69 -14.87
CA GLU A 184 18.96 13.88 -13.70
C GLU A 184 17.98 12.73 -13.44
N PHE A 185 16.70 12.98 -13.65
CA PHE A 185 15.66 11.98 -13.45
C PHE A 185 15.86 10.82 -14.41
N GLU A 186 16.05 11.07 -15.72
CA GLU A 186 16.28 10.00 -16.69
C GLU A 186 17.52 9.17 -16.35
N GLY A 187 18.61 9.82 -15.93
CA GLY A 187 19.83 9.12 -15.52
C GLY A 187 19.62 8.16 -14.35
N LEU A 188 18.88 8.60 -13.31
CA LEU A 188 18.51 7.75 -12.19
C LEU A 188 17.45 6.71 -12.59
N ASN A 189 16.58 7.04 -13.55
CA ASN A 189 15.51 6.18 -14.04
C ASN A 189 16.04 4.96 -14.82
N GLU A 190 17.18 5.12 -15.49
CA GLU A 190 17.89 4.06 -16.21
C GLU A 190 18.83 3.24 -15.32
N ASP A 191 19.05 3.64 -14.05
CA ASP A 191 19.90 2.88 -13.12
C ASP A 191 19.31 1.48 -12.89
N SER A 192 20.15 0.44 -13.01
CA SER A 192 19.79 -0.95 -12.75
C SER A 192 19.16 -1.21 -11.37
N LYS A 193 19.41 -0.34 -10.38
CA LYS A 193 18.82 -0.40 -9.04
C LYS A 193 17.40 0.15 -9.00
N ASN A 194 16.97 0.91 -10.01
CA ASN A 194 15.60 1.37 -10.18
C ASN A 194 14.69 0.23 -10.66
N ARG A 195 14.45 -0.73 -9.77
CA ARG A 195 13.65 -1.93 -10.03
C ARG A 195 12.36 -1.92 -9.21
N GLU A 196 11.37 -2.64 -9.70
CA GLU A 196 10.01 -2.58 -9.16
C GLU A 196 9.99 -2.90 -7.67
N GLY A 197 9.30 -2.06 -6.89
CA GLY A 197 9.20 -2.21 -5.43
C GLY A 197 10.47 -1.87 -4.64
N SER A 198 11.58 -1.52 -5.30
CA SER A 198 12.79 -1.10 -4.59
C SER A 198 12.60 0.26 -3.92
N LEU A 199 13.33 0.48 -2.82
CA LEU A 199 13.44 1.79 -2.18
C LEU A 199 13.86 2.88 -3.17
N TYR A 200 14.77 2.52 -4.08
CA TYR A 200 15.25 3.40 -5.14
C TYR A 200 14.08 3.94 -5.98
N THR A 201 13.21 3.03 -6.45
CA THR A 201 12.01 3.36 -7.21
C THR A 201 11.00 4.16 -6.37
N GLN A 202 10.85 3.86 -5.07
CA GLN A 202 9.94 4.59 -4.18
C GLN A 202 10.36 6.07 -3.99
N ILE A 203 11.65 6.32 -3.73
CA ILE A 203 12.18 7.68 -3.60
C ILE A 203 12.05 8.42 -4.94
N LEU A 204 12.46 7.77 -6.04
CA LEU A 204 12.35 8.35 -7.38
C LEU A 204 10.90 8.70 -7.75
N SER A 205 9.94 7.84 -7.39
CA SER A 205 8.50 8.07 -7.61
C SER A 205 7.97 9.22 -6.78
N THR A 206 8.42 9.37 -5.52
CA THR A 206 8.06 10.52 -4.68
C THR A 206 8.51 11.83 -5.33
N LEU A 207 9.76 11.90 -5.76
CA LEU A 207 10.31 13.10 -6.42
C LEU A 207 9.64 13.36 -7.79
N SER A 208 9.32 12.31 -8.54
CA SER A 208 8.53 12.40 -9.79
C SER A 208 7.17 13.05 -9.56
N ASN A 209 6.43 12.58 -8.55
CA ASN A 209 5.10 13.09 -8.23
C ASN A 209 5.15 14.56 -7.79
N ASP A 210 6.17 14.95 -7.02
CA ASP A 210 6.37 16.33 -6.59
C ASP A 210 6.70 17.24 -7.78
N TYR A 211 7.52 16.76 -8.73
CA TYR A 211 7.79 17.48 -9.97
C TYR A 211 6.51 17.69 -10.79
N ASP A 212 5.70 16.64 -10.97
CA ASP A 212 4.43 16.73 -11.71
C ASP A 212 3.44 17.67 -11.02
N ASN A 213 3.35 17.64 -9.69
CA ASN A 213 2.54 18.56 -8.90
C ASN A 213 2.98 20.02 -9.11
N LEU A 214 4.29 20.27 -9.09
CA LEU A 214 4.86 21.59 -9.33
C LEU A 214 4.59 22.05 -10.76
N LYS A 215 4.89 21.20 -11.74
CA LYS A 215 4.64 21.44 -13.17
C LYS A 215 3.18 21.78 -13.46
N ASN A 216 2.24 21.02 -12.91
CA ASN A 216 0.81 21.27 -13.09
C ASN A 216 0.38 22.64 -12.57
N LYS A 217 0.92 23.07 -11.41
CA LYS A 217 0.66 24.41 -10.87
C LYS A 217 1.25 25.53 -11.72
N TYR A 218 2.43 25.31 -12.30
CA TYR A 218 3.01 26.26 -13.26
C TYR A 218 2.25 26.29 -14.59
N GLY A 219 1.61 25.18 -14.98
CA GLY A 219 0.78 25.08 -16.18
C GLY A 219 -0.46 25.97 -16.18
N GLU A 220 -0.93 26.42 -15.00
CA GLU A 220 -2.01 27.41 -14.87
C GLU A 220 -1.56 28.82 -15.29
N ASN A 221 -0.25 29.10 -15.28
CA ASN A 221 0.37 30.32 -15.82
C ASN A 221 0.93 30.01 -17.22
N ILE A 222 0.13 30.32 -18.25
CA ILE A 222 0.14 29.94 -19.69
C ILE A 222 1.50 29.98 -20.47
N SER A 223 2.65 30.27 -19.85
CA SER A 223 3.95 30.31 -20.53
C SER A 223 4.89 29.11 -20.26
N CYS A 224 4.70 28.34 -19.19
CA CYS A 224 5.63 27.29 -18.75
C CYS A 224 5.41 25.94 -19.43
N ASN A 225 6.23 25.64 -20.44
CA ASN A 225 6.33 24.30 -21.02
C ASN A 225 7.48 23.52 -20.36
N PHE A 226 7.32 23.18 -19.08
CA PHE A 226 8.32 22.35 -18.39
C PHE A 226 8.42 20.97 -19.05
N PRO A 227 9.65 20.40 -19.18
CA PRO A 227 9.84 19.08 -19.74
C PRO A 227 8.95 18.03 -19.08
N SER A 228 8.44 17.09 -19.86
CA SER A 228 7.89 15.85 -19.30
C SER A 228 9.04 14.92 -18.98
N ILE A 229 8.92 14.21 -17.86
CA ILE A 229 9.82 13.12 -17.50
C ILE A 229 9.20 11.80 -17.97
N SER A 230 10.04 10.81 -18.24
CA SER A 230 9.59 9.46 -18.50
C SER A 230 8.84 8.92 -17.29
N LYS A 231 7.95 7.95 -17.53
CA LYS A 231 7.49 7.13 -16.42
C LYS A 231 8.69 6.39 -15.83
N VAL A 232 8.63 6.10 -14.54
CA VAL A 232 9.70 5.37 -13.87
C VAL A 232 9.90 4.01 -14.57
N ASN A 233 11.05 3.83 -15.25
CA ASN A 233 11.42 2.66 -16.04
C ASN A 233 11.85 1.54 -15.10
N LEU A 234 11.32 0.34 -15.30
CA LEU A 234 11.57 -0.80 -14.42
C LEU A 234 12.27 -1.92 -15.21
N PRO A 235 13.60 -2.08 -15.13
CA PRO A 235 14.26 -3.31 -15.49
C PRO A 235 13.77 -4.44 -14.55
N LYS A 236 13.27 -5.53 -15.12
CA LYS A 236 12.88 -6.73 -14.35
C LYS A 236 14.11 -7.30 -13.63
N SER A 237 14.13 -7.26 -12.30
CA SER A 237 15.30 -7.74 -11.56
C SER A 237 15.32 -9.26 -11.37
N SER A 238 16.48 -9.86 -11.58
CA SER A 238 16.86 -11.19 -11.09
C SER A 238 17.23 -11.15 -9.60
N VAL A 239 16.50 -11.92 -8.79
CA VAL A 239 16.83 -12.63 -7.52
C VAL A 239 17.75 -11.93 -6.48
N GLU A 240 17.23 -11.63 -5.26
CA GLU A 240 17.60 -12.19 -3.92
C GLU A 240 17.13 -11.31 -2.70
N ASN A 241 16.18 -11.85 -1.92
CA ASN A 241 15.89 -11.88 -0.47
C ASN A 241 15.91 -10.70 0.57
N TYR A 242 14.85 -10.77 1.42
CA TYR A 242 14.54 -10.27 2.79
C TYR A 242 13.95 -8.85 3.08
N GLY A 243 12.61 -8.78 3.27
CA GLY A 243 11.99 -8.52 4.60
C GLY A 243 11.28 -7.18 4.96
N LYS A 244 9.95 -7.10 4.73
CA LYS A 244 8.84 -6.33 5.43
C LYS A 244 8.93 -4.79 5.56
N ASP A 245 8.11 -3.98 4.85
CA ASP A 245 6.64 -3.66 4.93
C ASP A 245 6.34 -2.59 6.02
N ASP A 246 5.64 -1.47 5.76
CA ASP A 246 4.31 -1.36 5.16
C ASP A 246 3.98 0.01 4.47
N GLU A 247 3.03 -0.09 3.52
CA GLU A 247 2.16 0.92 2.86
C GLU A 247 2.58 1.62 1.54
N GLN A 248 2.46 0.85 0.44
CA GLN A 248 1.79 1.12 -0.87
C GLN A 248 2.11 2.44 -1.61
N ILE A 249 2.47 2.44 -2.91
CA ILE A 249 1.65 1.94 -4.05
C ILE A 249 2.53 1.27 -5.12
N LEU A 250 2.28 -0.03 -5.29
CA LEU A 250 2.05 -0.77 -6.54
C LEU A 250 2.86 -0.36 -7.78
N GLY A 251 3.99 -1.05 -7.99
CA GLY A 251 4.55 -1.20 -9.32
C GLY A 251 3.53 -1.78 -10.30
N GLN A 252 3.69 -1.44 -11.57
CA GLN A 252 2.88 -2.00 -12.65
C GLN A 252 3.13 -3.50 -12.75
N SER A 253 2.26 -4.22 -12.07
CA SER A 253 1.83 -5.52 -12.49
C SER A 253 1.62 -5.58 -14.00
N SER A 254 2.16 -6.59 -14.67
CA SER A 254 1.73 -6.94 -16.03
C SER A 254 0.26 -7.41 -16.10
N TYR A 255 -0.41 -7.45 -14.94
CA TYR A 255 -1.82 -7.81 -14.78
C TYR A 255 -2.63 -6.55 -14.53
N SER A 256 -3.79 -6.46 -15.15
CA SER A 256 -4.85 -5.61 -14.65
C SER A 256 -5.62 -6.37 -13.56
N ILE A 257 -6.21 -5.68 -12.59
CA ILE A 257 -7.00 -6.37 -11.55
C ILE A 257 -8.12 -7.23 -12.16
N GLU A 258 -8.62 -6.87 -13.34
CA GLU A 258 -9.54 -7.71 -14.13
C GLU A 258 -8.94 -9.07 -14.50
N ASP A 259 -7.64 -9.18 -14.76
CA ASP A 259 -6.97 -10.46 -15.05
C ASP A 259 -6.98 -11.38 -13.84
N VAL A 260 -6.77 -10.83 -12.65
CA VAL A 260 -6.84 -11.56 -11.37
C VAL A 260 -8.26 -12.07 -11.14
N TYR A 261 -9.25 -11.20 -11.27
CA TYR A 261 -10.66 -11.59 -11.15
C TYR A 261 -11.16 -12.51 -12.26
N THR A 262 -10.52 -12.50 -13.43
CA THR A 262 -10.78 -13.47 -14.50
C THR A 262 -10.34 -14.87 -14.06
N VAL A 263 -9.18 -14.99 -13.41
CA VAL A 263 -8.73 -16.27 -12.84
C VAL A 263 -9.68 -16.74 -11.74
N PHE A 264 -10.07 -15.86 -10.81
CA PHE A 264 -11.05 -16.22 -9.79
C PHE A 264 -12.37 -16.71 -10.39
N ASN A 265 -12.94 -15.99 -11.37
CA ASN A 265 -14.19 -16.36 -12.03
C ASN A 265 -14.10 -17.65 -12.86
N LYS A 266 -12.91 -17.97 -13.38
CA LYS A 266 -12.64 -19.26 -14.03
C LYS A 266 -12.72 -20.39 -13.00
N ILE A 267 -11.99 -20.26 -11.89
CA ILE A 267 -11.97 -21.26 -10.82
C ILE A 267 -13.35 -21.39 -10.16
N ASP A 268 -14.05 -20.28 -9.95
CA ASP A 268 -15.39 -20.27 -9.36
C ASP A 268 -16.40 -21.08 -10.18
N ARG A 269 -16.27 -21.08 -11.51
CA ARG A 269 -17.09 -21.86 -12.43
C ARG A 269 -16.67 -23.32 -12.48
N ASP A 270 -15.37 -23.57 -12.41
CA ASP A 270 -14.78 -24.89 -12.59
C ASP A 270 -15.13 -25.84 -11.44
N PHE A 271 -15.42 -25.35 -10.23
CA PHE A 271 -16.02 -26.20 -9.19
C PHE A 271 -16.94 -25.41 -8.27
N GLY A 272 -17.91 -26.10 -7.69
CA GLY A 272 -18.85 -25.49 -6.78
C GLY A 272 -20.01 -26.43 -6.47
N VAL A 273 -21.08 -25.84 -5.96
CA VAL A 273 -22.34 -26.53 -5.73
C VAL A 273 -23.43 -25.92 -6.60
N LYS A 274 -24.31 -26.76 -7.13
CA LYS A 274 -25.51 -26.38 -7.87
C LYS A 274 -26.71 -27.15 -7.36
N THR A 275 -27.91 -26.67 -7.70
CA THR A 275 -29.15 -27.30 -7.29
C THR A 275 -29.73 -27.95 -8.53
N GLU A 276 -29.77 -29.27 -8.54
CA GLU A 276 -30.38 -30.06 -9.61
C GLU A 276 -31.55 -30.82 -9.02
N SER A 277 -32.74 -30.61 -9.58
CA SER A 277 -33.97 -31.27 -9.13
C SER A 277 -34.24 -31.11 -7.62
N GLY A 278 -33.90 -29.93 -7.06
CA GLY A 278 -34.08 -29.62 -5.63
C GLY A 278 -33.03 -30.25 -4.69
N LYS A 279 -32.00 -30.92 -5.23
CA LYS A 279 -30.88 -31.46 -4.47
C LYS A 279 -29.61 -30.69 -4.75
N LEU A 280 -28.80 -30.52 -3.71
CA LEU A 280 -27.45 -29.99 -3.83
C LEU A 280 -26.57 -31.03 -4.52
N VAL A 281 -25.88 -30.63 -5.59
CA VAL A 281 -24.95 -31.47 -6.34
C VAL A 281 -23.66 -30.70 -6.49
N GLU A 282 -22.56 -31.33 -6.11
CA GLU A 282 -21.20 -30.83 -6.35
C GLU A 282 -20.84 -31.00 -7.82
N HIS A 283 -20.17 -30.01 -8.40
CA HIS A 283 -19.57 -30.14 -9.72
C HIS A 283 -18.10 -29.79 -9.67
N THR A 284 -17.33 -30.42 -10.55
CA THR A 284 -15.91 -30.12 -10.76
C THR A 284 -15.57 -30.36 -12.23
N ASN A 285 -14.82 -29.44 -12.82
CA ASN A 285 -14.36 -29.46 -14.20
C ASN A 285 -12.93 -29.98 -14.27
N GLN A 286 -12.54 -30.49 -15.45
CA GLN A 286 -11.26 -31.15 -15.68
C GLN A 286 -10.03 -30.22 -15.49
N SER A 287 -10.21 -28.90 -15.57
CA SER A 287 -9.13 -27.92 -15.33
C SER A 287 -8.59 -27.97 -13.89
N ILE A 288 -9.47 -28.17 -12.89
CA ILE A 288 -9.07 -28.26 -11.48
C ILE A 288 -8.48 -29.62 -11.16
N ASN A 289 -8.93 -30.66 -11.88
CA ASN A 289 -8.45 -32.02 -11.71
C ASN A 289 -6.93 -32.11 -11.71
N ARG A 290 -6.23 -31.29 -12.50
CA ARG A 290 -4.75 -31.24 -12.56
C ARG A 290 -4.06 -31.12 -11.19
N TYR A 291 -4.67 -30.47 -10.21
CA TYR A 291 -4.05 -30.23 -8.91
C TYR A 291 -4.61 -31.12 -7.80
N CYS A 292 -5.49 -32.05 -8.17
CA CYS A 292 -6.06 -32.99 -7.22
C CYS A 292 -5.04 -34.03 -6.75
N PRO A 293 -5.19 -34.52 -5.50
CA PRO A 293 -4.16 -35.34 -4.86
C PRO A 293 -4.07 -36.78 -5.41
N TYR A 294 -5.12 -37.31 -6.04
CA TYR A 294 -5.16 -38.70 -6.49
C TYR A 294 -4.91 -38.83 -7.98
N ILE A 295 -4.09 -39.82 -8.37
CA ILE A 295 -3.84 -40.19 -9.76
C ILE A 295 -4.66 -41.45 -10.07
N SER A 296 -5.50 -41.41 -11.10
CA SER A 296 -6.25 -42.57 -11.59
C SER A 296 -5.31 -43.64 -12.18
N SER A 297 -5.82 -44.85 -12.37
CA SER A 297 -5.10 -45.91 -13.11
C SER A 297 -4.73 -45.52 -14.54
N THR A 298 -5.38 -44.50 -15.10
CA THR A 298 -5.11 -43.92 -16.43
C THR A 298 -4.15 -42.73 -16.39
N GLY A 299 -3.55 -42.41 -15.24
CA GLY A 299 -2.59 -41.32 -15.07
C GLY A 299 -3.21 -39.92 -14.97
N SER A 300 -4.52 -39.81 -14.76
CA SER A 300 -5.23 -38.53 -14.64
C SER A 300 -5.45 -38.15 -13.18
N ASN A 301 -5.17 -36.91 -12.80
CA ASN A 301 -5.47 -36.44 -11.44
C ASN A 301 -6.99 -36.31 -11.23
N LEU A 302 -7.50 -36.62 -10.03
CA LEU A 302 -8.93 -36.63 -9.69
C LEU A 302 -9.16 -36.16 -8.25
N CYS A 303 -10.18 -35.32 -8.06
CA CYS A 303 -10.72 -34.96 -6.74
C CYS A 303 -11.94 -35.85 -6.46
N PHE A 304 -11.97 -36.49 -5.30
CA PHE A 304 -13.08 -37.38 -4.90
C PHE A 304 -14.20 -36.67 -4.14
N ASP A 305 -13.94 -35.49 -3.60
CA ASP A 305 -14.89 -34.73 -2.80
C ASP A 305 -14.66 -33.22 -2.97
N TYR A 306 -15.63 -32.43 -2.50
CA TYR A 306 -15.57 -30.97 -2.53
C TYR A 306 -14.34 -30.37 -1.86
N LEU A 307 -13.88 -30.96 -0.75
CA LEU A 307 -12.75 -30.43 0.03
C LEU A 307 -11.45 -30.58 -0.76
N GLN A 308 -11.28 -31.68 -1.48
CA GLN A 308 -10.17 -31.88 -2.41
C GLN A 308 -10.25 -30.89 -3.57
N SER A 309 -11.45 -30.64 -4.12
CA SER A 309 -11.64 -29.62 -5.16
C SER A 309 -11.32 -28.21 -4.66
N ALA A 310 -11.70 -27.88 -3.42
CA ALA A 310 -11.38 -26.60 -2.79
C ALA A 310 -9.88 -26.44 -2.58
N SER A 311 -9.20 -27.46 -2.05
CA SER A 311 -7.74 -27.47 -1.87
C SER A 311 -7.01 -27.33 -3.21
N SER A 312 -7.49 -28.01 -4.25
CA SER A 312 -6.94 -27.95 -5.61
C SER A 312 -7.20 -26.61 -6.30
N GLY A 313 -8.36 -26.00 -6.03
CA GLY A 313 -8.72 -24.67 -6.52
C GLY A 313 -7.77 -23.58 -6.00
N VAL A 314 -7.33 -23.67 -4.75
CA VAL A 314 -6.32 -22.76 -4.17
C VAL A 314 -4.98 -22.89 -4.87
N ILE A 315 -4.49 -24.12 -5.10
CA ILE A 315 -3.25 -24.33 -5.87
C ILE A 315 -3.38 -23.78 -7.29
N ASN A 316 -4.51 -24.07 -7.96
CA ASN A 316 -4.76 -23.57 -9.30
C ASN A 316 -4.74 -22.03 -9.35
N LEU A 317 -5.34 -21.38 -8.35
CA LEU A 317 -5.28 -19.92 -8.22
C LEU A 317 -3.83 -19.45 -8.14
N LEU A 318 -3.05 -19.99 -7.21
CA LEU A 318 -1.65 -19.57 -7.01
C LEU A 318 -0.80 -19.83 -8.26
N GLU A 319 -1.00 -20.96 -8.93
CA GLU A 319 -0.34 -21.31 -10.20
C GLU A 319 -0.69 -20.35 -11.34
N GLU A 320 -1.96 -20.00 -11.50
CA GLU A 320 -2.41 -19.08 -12.54
C GLU A 320 -2.00 -17.64 -12.22
N LEU A 321 -1.98 -17.26 -10.94
CA LEU A 321 -1.62 -15.91 -10.50
C LEU A 321 -0.11 -15.67 -10.43
N LYS A 322 0.74 -16.70 -10.36
CA LYS A 322 2.20 -16.50 -10.26
C LYS A 322 2.82 -15.78 -11.47
N LYS A 323 2.16 -15.87 -12.63
CA LYS A 323 2.57 -15.19 -13.88
C LYS A 323 2.40 -13.67 -13.80
N TYR A 324 1.62 -13.21 -12.83
CA TYR A 324 1.28 -11.82 -12.60
C TYR A 324 2.23 -11.14 -11.60
N ASN A 325 3.25 -11.84 -11.07
CA ASN A 325 4.25 -11.26 -10.15
C ASN A 325 3.64 -10.52 -8.95
N LEU A 326 2.47 -10.95 -8.49
CA LEU A 326 1.89 -10.50 -7.23
C LEU A 326 2.87 -10.77 -6.07
N GLU A 327 2.91 -9.85 -5.12
CA GLU A 327 3.58 -10.09 -3.84
C GLU A 327 3.03 -11.36 -3.18
N TYR A 328 3.89 -12.12 -2.51
CA TYR A 328 3.48 -13.38 -1.89
C TYR A 328 2.40 -13.19 -0.82
N ASP A 329 2.39 -12.05 -0.12
CA ASP A 329 1.33 -11.74 0.86
C ASP A 329 -0.03 -11.59 0.18
N LYS A 330 -0.05 -10.84 -0.93
CA LYS A 330 -1.27 -10.65 -1.71
C LYS A 330 -1.77 -11.96 -2.33
N LEU A 331 -0.86 -12.82 -2.79
CA LEU A 331 -1.21 -14.16 -3.23
C LEU A 331 -1.83 -15.00 -2.11
N ALA A 332 -1.27 -14.94 -0.90
CA ALA A 332 -1.78 -15.65 0.27
C ALA A 332 -3.16 -15.13 0.71
N GLU A 333 -3.35 -13.80 0.78
CA GLU A 333 -4.64 -13.17 1.05
C GLU A 333 -5.72 -13.62 0.07
N TYR A 334 -5.42 -13.59 -1.23
CA TYR A 334 -6.34 -14.04 -2.28
C TYR A 334 -6.64 -15.55 -2.23
N ALA A 335 -5.65 -16.38 -1.92
CA ALA A 335 -5.84 -17.81 -1.72
C ALA A 335 -6.77 -18.13 -0.55
N ILE A 336 -6.53 -17.49 0.61
CA ILE A 336 -7.33 -17.68 1.82
C ILE A 336 -8.77 -17.17 1.60
N LEU A 337 -8.92 -16.03 0.92
CA LEU A 337 -10.22 -15.46 0.60
C LEU A 337 -11.04 -16.37 -0.32
N LEU A 338 -10.43 -16.91 -1.39
CA LEU A 338 -11.10 -17.88 -2.27
C LEU A 338 -11.52 -19.14 -1.50
N LEU A 339 -10.63 -19.66 -0.66
CA LEU A 339 -10.92 -20.85 0.13
C LEU A 339 -12.12 -20.63 1.06
N SER A 340 -12.12 -19.52 1.81
CA SER A 340 -13.25 -19.17 2.70
C SER A 340 -14.56 -19.06 1.91
N TYR A 341 -14.52 -18.36 0.79
CA TYR A 341 -15.67 -18.18 -0.09
C TYR A 341 -16.22 -19.51 -0.59
N LYS A 342 -15.33 -20.41 -1.03
CA LYS A 342 -15.72 -21.71 -1.57
C LYS A 342 -16.25 -22.66 -0.52
N LEU A 343 -15.65 -22.73 0.66
CA LEU A 343 -16.20 -23.53 1.75
C LEU A 343 -17.57 -23.00 2.18
N ASN A 344 -17.74 -21.68 2.22
CA ASN A 344 -19.01 -21.06 2.59
C ASN A 344 -20.15 -21.29 1.57
N GLN A 345 -19.83 -21.58 0.30
CA GLN A 345 -20.85 -21.95 -0.70
C GLN A 345 -21.50 -23.30 -0.39
N HIS A 346 -20.79 -24.23 0.26
CA HIS A 346 -21.29 -25.58 0.51
C HIS A 346 -21.93 -25.65 1.91
N PRO A 347 -23.24 -25.95 2.06
CA PRO A 347 -23.94 -25.93 3.35
C PRO A 347 -23.30 -26.81 4.44
N GLN A 348 -22.74 -27.96 4.07
CA GLN A 348 -22.05 -28.85 5.01
C GLN A 348 -20.73 -28.28 5.54
N TYR A 349 -20.07 -27.43 4.75
CA TYR A 349 -18.74 -26.88 5.04
C TYR A 349 -18.77 -25.37 5.34
N SER A 350 -19.96 -24.76 5.31
CA SER A 350 -20.16 -23.41 5.79
C SER A 350 -19.88 -23.36 7.29
N GLY A 351 -18.96 -22.49 7.69
CA GLY A 351 -18.47 -22.42 9.06
C GLY A 351 -17.29 -23.36 9.39
N THR A 352 -16.75 -24.09 8.41
CA THR A 352 -15.46 -24.79 8.59
C THR A 352 -14.38 -23.79 9.00
N LYS A 353 -13.67 -24.10 10.09
CA LYS A 353 -12.49 -23.34 10.49
C LYS A 353 -11.39 -23.54 9.45
N LEU A 354 -10.89 -22.44 8.89
CA LEU A 354 -9.88 -22.53 7.82
C LEU A 354 -8.60 -23.23 8.29
N ASN A 355 -8.18 -23.04 9.54
CA ASN A 355 -7.00 -23.71 10.07
C ASN A 355 -7.18 -25.25 10.13
N ASP A 356 -8.36 -25.74 10.50
CA ASP A 356 -8.66 -27.19 10.52
C ASP A 356 -8.63 -27.75 9.10
N PHE A 357 -9.20 -27.02 8.12
CA PHE A 357 -9.12 -27.39 6.72
C PHE A 357 -7.67 -27.42 6.24
N TYR A 358 -6.90 -26.38 6.56
CA TYR A 358 -5.51 -26.23 6.13
C TYR A 358 -4.64 -27.39 6.63
N THR A 359 -4.73 -27.70 7.92
CA THR A 359 -4.00 -28.82 8.55
C THR A 359 -4.33 -30.16 7.88
N ASN A 360 -5.62 -30.41 7.61
CA ASN A 360 -6.07 -31.71 7.10
C ASN A 360 -5.90 -31.89 5.58
N HIS A 361 -6.02 -30.81 4.80
CA HIS A 361 -6.14 -30.89 3.34
C HIS A 361 -5.07 -30.13 2.57
N ILE A 362 -4.25 -29.31 3.25
CA ILE A 362 -3.21 -28.50 2.63
C ILE A 362 -1.82 -28.93 3.09
N GLU A 363 -1.57 -29.06 4.40
CA GLU A 363 -0.21 -29.28 4.92
C GLU A 363 0.48 -30.56 4.43
N ASN A 364 -0.31 -31.62 4.18
CA ASN A 364 0.17 -32.94 3.76
C ASN A 364 0.11 -33.15 2.25
N ASN A 365 -0.29 -32.13 1.48
CA ASN A 365 -0.47 -32.27 0.04
C ASN A 365 0.84 -31.97 -0.71
N ASN A 366 1.29 -32.95 -1.50
CA ASN A 366 2.55 -32.89 -2.26
C ASN A 366 2.66 -31.68 -3.21
N TYR A 367 1.54 -31.15 -3.71
CA TYR A 367 1.56 -29.94 -4.53
C TYR A 367 1.93 -28.69 -3.72
N TYR A 368 1.53 -28.62 -2.45
CA TYR A 368 1.80 -27.44 -1.62
C TYR A 368 3.26 -27.30 -1.23
N ASN A 369 4.00 -28.41 -1.19
CA ASN A 369 5.43 -28.44 -0.94
C ASN A 369 6.26 -28.06 -2.18
N LYS A 370 5.63 -27.83 -3.34
CA LYS A 370 6.33 -27.36 -4.54
C LYS A 370 6.55 -25.85 -4.47
N ASN A 371 7.73 -25.42 -4.92
CA ASN A 371 8.07 -24.03 -5.10
C ASN A 371 7.18 -23.40 -6.19
N ILE A 372 6.70 -22.18 -5.94
CA ILE A 372 5.88 -21.44 -6.91
C ILE A 372 6.66 -21.13 -8.20
N LYS A 373 7.97 -20.87 -8.05
CA LYS A 373 8.97 -20.61 -9.10
C LYS A 373 10.28 -21.28 -8.70
N ASP A 374 11.19 -21.49 -9.64
CA ASP A 374 12.52 -22.03 -9.35
C ASP A 374 13.20 -21.19 -8.26
N ASN A 375 13.62 -21.84 -7.17
CA ASN A 375 14.19 -21.21 -5.97
C ASN A 375 13.28 -20.20 -5.22
N GLY A 376 11.98 -20.11 -5.55
CA GLY A 376 11.00 -19.31 -4.81
C GLY A 376 10.40 -20.06 -3.62
N PRO A 377 9.57 -19.42 -2.77
CA PRO A 377 8.89 -20.12 -1.68
C PRO A 377 7.91 -21.17 -2.21
N THR A 378 7.63 -22.17 -1.38
CA THR A 378 6.58 -23.16 -1.59
C THR A 378 5.19 -22.54 -1.43
N TYR A 379 4.17 -23.14 -2.05
CA TYR A 379 2.79 -22.69 -1.85
C TYR A 379 2.38 -22.71 -0.37
N LYS A 380 2.87 -23.71 0.37
CA LYS A 380 2.71 -23.80 1.82
C LYS A 380 3.29 -22.59 2.56
N GLU A 381 4.54 -22.21 2.24
CA GLU A 381 5.20 -21.05 2.86
C GLU A 381 4.47 -19.74 2.55
N ILE A 382 3.95 -19.60 1.33
CA ILE A 382 3.16 -18.43 0.92
C ILE A 382 1.91 -18.30 1.79
N ILE A 383 1.08 -19.35 1.85
CA ILE A 383 -0.20 -19.28 2.58
C ILE A 383 0.04 -19.13 4.09
N ASN A 384 1.06 -19.79 4.63
CA ASN A 384 1.42 -19.70 6.05
C ASN A 384 1.79 -18.28 6.50
N LYS A 385 2.18 -17.40 5.57
CA LYS A 385 2.54 -16.01 5.90
C LYS A 385 1.35 -15.22 6.46
N ASN A 386 0.12 -15.63 6.14
CA ASN A 386 -1.13 -15.01 6.58
C ASN A 386 -1.99 -15.93 7.47
N ASN A 387 -1.35 -16.73 8.33
CA ASN A 387 -2.02 -17.63 9.28
C ASN A 387 -3.10 -16.96 10.15
N ASP A 388 -2.91 -15.68 10.51
CA ASP A 388 -3.89 -14.93 11.30
C ASP A 388 -5.27 -14.85 10.65
N LEU A 389 -5.33 -14.80 9.31
CA LEU A 389 -6.60 -14.80 8.57
C LEU A 389 -7.33 -16.15 8.68
N MET A 390 -6.61 -17.26 8.88
CA MET A 390 -7.16 -18.62 8.95
C MET A 390 -7.51 -19.05 10.37
N ASN A 391 -6.87 -18.45 11.38
CA ASN A 391 -7.01 -18.82 12.79
C ASN A 391 -8.29 -18.30 13.44
N THR A 392 -9.11 -17.54 12.72
CA THR A 392 -10.39 -17.01 13.23
C THR A 392 -11.53 -17.32 12.26
N ASN A 393 -12.76 -17.19 12.74
CA ASN A 393 -13.95 -17.33 11.90
C ASN A 393 -14.33 -16.02 11.17
N GLU A 394 -13.59 -14.94 11.43
CA GLU A 394 -13.91 -13.58 10.96
C GLU A 394 -13.76 -13.43 9.46
N ILE A 395 -12.87 -14.21 8.85
CA ILE A 395 -12.67 -14.28 7.40
C ILE A 395 -13.97 -14.56 6.62
N SER A 396 -14.90 -15.29 7.22
CA SER A 396 -16.20 -15.59 6.58
C SER A 396 -17.04 -14.34 6.32
N LYS A 397 -16.84 -13.25 7.08
CA LYS A 397 -17.51 -11.96 6.88
C LYS A 397 -17.10 -11.28 5.58
N PHE A 398 -15.93 -11.62 5.03
CA PHE A 398 -15.44 -11.11 3.74
C PHE A 398 -16.08 -11.79 2.53
N ASN A 399 -16.78 -12.92 2.72
CA ASN A 399 -17.33 -13.70 1.62
C ASN A 399 -18.40 -12.94 0.81
N VAL A 400 -19.24 -12.15 1.49
CA VAL A 400 -20.26 -11.33 0.81
C VAL A 400 -19.63 -10.24 -0.06
N PRO A 401 -18.79 -9.32 0.47
CA PRO A 401 -18.16 -8.29 -0.37
C PRO A 401 -17.26 -8.89 -1.46
N PHE A 402 -16.53 -9.98 -1.19
CA PHE A 402 -15.74 -10.66 -2.20
C PHE A 402 -16.62 -11.24 -3.34
N SER A 403 -17.74 -11.89 -3.00
CA SER A 403 -18.68 -12.42 -3.99
C SER A 403 -19.26 -11.33 -4.91
N ILE A 404 -19.47 -10.13 -4.37
CA ILE A 404 -19.93 -8.98 -5.14
C ILE A 404 -18.86 -8.54 -6.14
N LEU A 405 -17.59 -8.47 -5.73
CA LEU A 405 -16.50 -8.15 -6.64
C LEU A 405 -16.38 -9.22 -7.74
N LEU A 406 -16.46 -10.52 -7.42
CA LEU A 406 -16.49 -11.59 -8.42
C LEU A 406 -17.59 -11.35 -9.47
N LEU A 407 -18.82 -11.07 -9.01
CA LEU A 407 -19.98 -10.79 -9.87
C LEU A 407 -19.79 -9.55 -10.75
N LEU A 408 -19.28 -8.46 -10.18
CA LEU A 408 -19.05 -7.20 -10.89
C LEU A 408 -17.97 -7.36 -11.97
N TYR A 409 -16.84 -7.98 -11.63
CA TYR A 409 -15.76 -8.25 -12.59
C TYR A 409 -16.18 -9.26 -13.66
N ASN A 410 -16.99 -10.27 -13.34
CA ASN A 410 -17.57 -11.20 -14.33
C ASN A 410 -18.61 -10.51 -15.24
N GLY A 411 -19.25 -9.45 -14.75
CA GLY A 411 -20.24 -8.66 -15.47
C GLY A 411 -19.67 -7.74 -16.56
N ILE A 412 -18.33 -7.57 -16.61
CA ILE A 412 -17.64 -6.77 -17.61
C ILE A 412 -17.67 -7.49 -18.95
N LYS A 413 -18.30 -6.89 -19.98
CA LYS A 413 -18.30 -7.41 -21.36
C LYS A 413 -17.84 -6.31 -22.31
N SER A 414 -16.86 -6.61 -23.17
CA SER A 414 -16.39 -5.67 -24.21
C SER A 414 -16.09 -4.27 -23.67
N ASN A 415 -15.39 -4.19 -22.52
CA ASN A 415 -15.07 -2.95 -21.79
C ASN A 415 -16.27 -2.15 -21.28
N ASN A 416 -17.46 -2.75 -21.17
CA ASN A 416 -18.64 -2.11 -20.59
C ASN A 416 -19.28 -3.02 -19.52
N LEU A 417 -19.56 -2.45 -18.34
CA LEU A 417 -20.34 -3.09 -17.30
C LEU A 417 -21.82 -2.82 -17.58
N ASN A 418 -22.68 -3.86 -17.63
CA ASN A 418 -24.12 -3.62 -17.78
C ASN A 418 -24.71 -3.11 -16.46
N CYS A 419 -24.57 -1.81 -16.21
CA CYS A 419 -24.98 -1.17 -14.98
C CYS A 419 -26.46 -1.37 -14.65
N LYS A 420 -27.34 -1.46 -15.66
CA LYS A 420 -28.76 -1.78 -15.45
C LYS A 420 -28.96 -3.14 -14.76
N LYS A 421 -28.12 -4.13 -15.06
CA LYS A 421 -28.17 -5.46 -14.43
C LYS A 421 -27.49 -5.49 -13.06
N TYR A 422 -26.47 -4.66 -12.85
CA TYR A 422 -25.58 -4.74 -11.69
C TYR A 422 -25.66 -3.53 -10.71
N SER A 423 -26.54 -2.56 -10.94
CA SER A 423 -26.58 -1.27 -10.21
C SER A 423 -26.80 -1.38 -8.70
N SER A 424 -27.39 -2.47 -8.20
CA SER A 424 -27.58 -2.67 -6.76
C SER A 424 -26.31 -3.12 -6.04
N TYR A 425 -25.42 -3.84 -6.72
CA TYR A 425 -24.28 -4.50 -6.09
C TYR A 425 -23.23 -3.54 -5.54
N PRO A 426 -22.86 -2.42 -6.21
CA PRO A 426 -21.91 -1.47 -5.63
C PRO A 426 -22.40 -0.86 -4.30
N LYS A 427 -23.72 -0.66 -4.14
CA LYS A 427 -24.33 -0.19 -2.89
C LYS A 427 -24.27 -1.25 -1.80
N THR A 428 -24.58 -2.49 -2.15
CA THR A 428 -24.45 -3.62 -1.22
C THR A 428 -23.01 -3.83 -0.78
N PHE A 429 -22.04 -3.70 -1.70
CA PHE A 429 -20.62 -3.78 -1.37
C PHE A 429 -20.25 -2.68 -0.35
N ALA A 430 -20.59 -1.42 -0.63
CA ALA A 430 -20.28 -0.30 0.26
C ALA A 430 -20.88 -0.50 1.66
N SER A 431 -22.12 -0.99 1.75
CA SER A 431 -22.75 -1.31 3.05
C SER A 431 -21.98 -2.40 3.82
N ASN A 432 -21.64 -3.51 3.16
CA ASN A 432 -20.88 -4.60 3.79
C ASN A 432 -19.46 -4.16 4.17
N PHE A 433 -18.84 -3.32 3.34
CA PHE A 433 -17.55 -2.74 3.61
C PHE A 433 -17.60 -1.89 4.89
N GLU A 434 -18.60 -1.01 5.04
CA GLU A 434 -18.75 -0.20 6.26
C GLU A 434 -19.03 -1.06 7.50
N GLU A 435 -19.83 -2.12 7.38
CA GLU A 435 -20.04 -3.07 8.49
C GLU A 435 -18.72 -3.72 8.93
N LEU A 436 -17.92 -4.23 7.98
CA LEU A 436 -16.58 -4.78 8.26
C LEU A 436 -15.65 -3.72 8.87
N ASN A 437 -15.69 -2.50 8.35
CA ASN A 437 -14.83 -1.41 8.78
C ASN A 437 -15.15 -0.96 10.23
N ASN A 438 -16.39 -1.11 10.65
CA ASN A 438 -16.86 -0.83 12.02
C ASN A 438 -16.69 -2.01 12.98
N ASP A 439 -16.37 -3.21 12.48
CA ASP A 439 -16.21 -4.40 13.30
C ASP A 439 -14.88 -4.39 14.04
N TYR A 440 -14.92 -4.45 15.37
CA TYR A 440 -13.75 -4.43 16.24
C TYR A 440 -12.77 -5.58 15.95
N ASN A 441 -13.27 -6.77 15.64
CA ASN A 441 -12.43 -7.93 15.38
C ASN A 441 -11.68 -7.80 14.04
N ILE A 442 -12.20 -6.95 13.13
CA ILE A 442 -11.60 -6.65 11.84
C ILE A 442 -10.66 -5.46 11.96
N ASN A 443 -11.16 -4.31 12.40
CA ASN A 443 -10.37 -3.08 12.47
C ASN A 443 -9.30 -3.10 13.57
N GLY A 444 -9.38 -4.03 14.54
CA GLY A 444 -8.34 -4.27 15.54
C GLY A 444 -7.24 -5.23 15.10
N ASN A 445 -7.43 -5.96 14.01
CA ASN A 445 -6.48 -6.95 13.52
C ASN A 445 -5.78 -6.46 12.25
N ALA A 446 -4.44 -6.43 12.26
CA ALA A 446 -3.65 -5.91 11.14
C ALA A 446 -3.88 -6.67 9.84
N SER A 447 -3.88 -8.00 9.90
CA SER A 447 -4.09 -8.88 8.75
C SER A 447 -5.49 -8.68 8.13
N PHE A 448 -6.53 -8.56 8.97
CA PHE A 448 -7.88 -8.28 8.47
C PHE A 448 -8.04 -6.87 7.90
N ARG A 449 -7.38 -5.86 8.47
CA ARG A 449 -7.32 -4.52 7.86
C ARG A 449 -6.63 -4.53 6.50
N LYS A 450 -5.52 -5.27 6.37
CA LYS A 450 -4.80 -5.42 5.09
C LYS A 450 -5.69 -6.07 4.04
N LEU A 451 -6.40 -7.15 4.38
CA LEU A 451 -7.38 -7.79 3.50
C LEU A 451 -8.54 -6.84 3.13
N LEU A 452 -9.05 -6.07 4.08
CA LEU A 452 -10.11 -5.07 3.83
C LEU A 452 -9.62 -3.95 2.88
N SER A 453 -8.37 -3.52 3.04
CA SER A 453 -7.71 -2.55 2.15
C SER A 453 -7.61 -3.09 0.72
N ILE A 454 -7.30 -4.37 0.53
CA ILE A 454 -7.27 -5.01 -0.79
C ILE A 454 -8.65 -4.99 -1.44
N LEU A 455 -9.71 -5.36 -0.72
CA LEU A 455 -11.06 -5.29 -1.28
C LEU A 455 -11.50 -3.85 -1.62
N SER A 456 -11.10 -2.87 -0.79
CA SER A 456 -11.33 -1.45 -1.06
C SER A 456 -10.63 -1.01 -2.35
N HIS A 457 -9.37 -1.38 -2.51
CA HIS A 457 -8.58 -1.09 -3.71
C HIS A 457 -9.22 -1.72 -4.95
N ASP A 458 -9.58 -3.00 -4.87
CA ASP A 458 -10.19 -3.74 -5.98
C ASP A 458 -11.57 -3.18 -6.36
N TYR A 459 -12.35 -2.70 -5.40
CA TYR A 459 -13.60 -1.96 -5.65
C TYR A 459 -13.35 -0.59 -6.30
N ASN A 460 -12.39 0.17 -5.78
CA ASN A 460 -12.08 1.50 -6.30
C ASN A 460 -11.55 1.44 -7.74
N ASN A 461 -10.90 0.35 -8.13
CA ASN A 461 -10.52 0.12 -9.53
C ASN A 461 -11.76 0.03 -10.45
N LEU A 462 -12.82 -0.69 -10.04
CA LEU A 462 -14.10 -0.72 -10.78
C LEU A 462 -14.74 0.68 -10.80
N LYS A 463 -14.79 1.34 -9.65
CA LYS A 463 -15.37 2.68 -9.52
C LYS A 463 -14.66 3.71 -10.41
N ASN A 464 -13.34 3.71 -10.44
CA ASN A 464 -12.58 4.66 -11.27
C ASN A 464 -12.83 4.43 -12.76
N LYS A 465 -13.04 3.17 -13.16
CA LYS A 465 -13.30 2.79 -14.55
C LYS A 465 -14.74 3.05 -14.99
N TYR A 466 -15.73 2.79 -14.13
CA TYR A 466 -17.16 2.79 -14.50
C TYR A 466 -18.02 3.81 -13.74
N GLY A 467 -17.52 4.43 -12.68
CA GLY A 467 -18.28 5.34 -11.82
C GLY A 467 -18.61 6.71 -12.43
N LYS A 468 -18.15 6.99 -13.65
CA LYS A 468 -18.56 8.16 -14.44
C LYS A 468 -19.83 7.92 -15.25
N ASP A 469 -20.25 6.67 -15.41
CA ASP A 469 -21.51 6.31 -16.04
C ASP A 469 -22.64 6.49 -15.00
N GLU A 470 -23.57 7.42 -15.24
CA GLU A 470 -24.70 7.70 -14.34
C GLU A 470 -25.54 6.45 -14.03
N SER A 471 -25.47 5.41 -14.87
CA SER A 471 -26.19 4.15 -14.64
C SER A 471 -25.50 3.22 -13.62
N CYS A 472 -24.20 3.42 -13.37
CA CYS A 472 -23.35 2.68 -12.43
C CYS A 472 -23.04 3.55 -11.20
N ASP A 473 -24.02 3.72 -10.31
CA ASP A 473 -23.82 4.43 -9.04
C ASP A 473 -22.90 3.61 -8.11
N PHE A 474 -21.61 3.95 -8.07
CA PHE A 474 -20.59 3.41 -7.17
C PHE A 474 -20.36 4.35 -5.98
N PRO A 475 -20.89 4.04 -4.78
CA PRO A 475 -20.63 4.84 -3.59
C PRO A 475 -19.14 5.04 -3.28
N THR A 476 -18.83 6.13 -2.59
CA THR A 476 -17.51 6.31 -1.98
C THR A 476 -17.43 5.51 -0.70
N LEU A 477 -16.38 4.71 -0.56
CA LEU A 477 -16.07 3.98 0.66
C LEU A 477 -15.40 4.92 1.66
N SER A 478 -15.66 4.73 2.96
CA SER A 478 -14.85 5.38 3.99
C SER A 478 -13.42 4.83 4.00
N PRO A 479 -12.43 5.59 4.49
CA PRO A 479 -11.10 5.04 4.76
C PRO A 479 -11.18 3.83 5.70
N VAL A 480 -10.27 2.86 5.51
CA VAL A 480 -10.17 1.71 6.42
C VAL A 480 -9.81 2.23 7.81
N LYS A 481 -10.61 1.87 8.82
CA LYS A 481 -10.42 2.28 10.21
C LYS A 481 -9.28 1.50 10.83
N THR A 482 -8.44 2.23 11.53
CA THR A 482 -7.49 1.68 12.50
C THR A 482 -8.03 2.00 13.89
N LEU A 483 -7.93 1.07 14.82
CA LEU A 483 -8.23 1.36 16.23
C LEU A 483 -7.28 2.44 16.73
N SER A 484 -7.80 3.67 16.86
CA SER A 484 -7.25 4.66 17.78
C SER A 484 -7.61 4.23 19.20
N SER A 485 -6.73 4.50 20.16
CA SER A 485 -6.88 4.20 21.60
C SER A 485 -8.13 4.80 22.27
N SER A 486 -8.98 5.53 21.54
CA SER A 486 -10.10 6.32 22.08
C SER A 486 -11.47 5.63 22.10
N SER A 487 -11.61 4.35 21.75
CA SER A 487 -12.93 3.68 21.69
C SER A 487 -13.26 2.77 22.89
N ILE A 488 -12.59 2.93 24.03
CA ILE A 488 -13.01 2.26 25.29
C ILE A 488 -14.20 3.00 25.95
N ALA A 489 -14.56 4.20 25.48
CA ALA A 489 -15.60 5.03 26.08
C ALA A 489 -17.03 4.86 25.52
N SER A 490 -17.29 3.98 24.54
CA SER A 490 -18.67 3.62 24.14
C SER A 490 -19.04 2.23 24.63
N LYS A 491 -19.26 2.10 25.94
CA LYS A 491 -19.98 0.95 26.51
C LYS A 491 -21.42 0.92 25.97
N LEU A 492 -21.82 -0.28 25.52
CA LEU A 492 -23.19 -0.79 25.43
C LEU A 492 -24.16 -0.02 24.51
N ILE A 493 -24.30 -0.50 23.28
CA ILE A 493 -25.63 -0.55 22.65
C ILE A 493 -26.13 -1.99 22.80
N PRO A 494 -27.25 -2.23 23.52
CA PRO A 494 -27.87 -3.54 23.59
C PRO A 494 -28.27 -4.01 22.19
N GLY A 495 -28.04 -5.28 21.90
CA GLY A 495 -28.49 -5.90 20.67
C GLY A 495 -29.98 -5.64 20.45
N LEU A 496 -30.30 -5.04 19.30
CA LEU A 496 -31.57 -5.11 18.60
C LEU A 496 -31.36 -4.43 17.23
N SER A 497 -30.79 -5.20 16.32
CA SER A 497 -31.00 -4.99 14.89
C SER A 497 -31.49 -6.32 14.32
N THR A 498 -32.74 -6.63 14.62
CA THR A 498 -33.55 -7.53 13.80
C THR A 498 -33.94 -6.75 12.53
N PHE A 499 -32.96 -6.46 11.67
CA PHE A 499 -33.26 -6.38 10.24
C PHE A 499 -33.08 -7.79 9.72
N SER A 500 -34.19 -8.37 9.29
CA SER A 500 -34.27 -9.68 8.65
C SER A 500 -32.99 -9.96 7.88
N VAL A 501 -32.27 -11.00 8.28
CA VAL A 501 -31.42 -11.76 7.35
C VAL A 501 -32.30 -11.96 6.13
N ILE A 502 -32.08 -11.20 5.06
CA ILE A 502 -32.84 -11.36 3.84
C ILE A 502 -32.40 -12.74 3.33
N PRO A 503 -33.22 -13.79 3.41
CA PRO A 503 -32.84 -15.10 2.90
C PRO A 503 -32.80 -15.09 1.35
N ALA A 504 -33.18 -13.97 0.73
CA ALA A 504 -33.32 -13.83 -0.72
C ALA A 504 -31.99 -13.79 -1.49
N PHE A 505 -30.83 -13.58 -0.85
CA PHE A 505 -29.55 -13.47 -1.58
C PHE A 505 -28.75 -14.76 -1.70
N LEU A 506 -29.01 -15.78 -0.86
CA LEU A 506 -28.60 -17.15 -1.17
C LEU A 506 -29.27 -17.64 -2.47
N GLY A 507 -30.43 -17.07 -2.84
CA GLY A 507 -31.13 -17.35 -4.10
C GLY A 507 -30.54 -16.69 -5.36
N ILE A 508 -29.67 -15.66 -5.25
CA ILE A 508 -29.10 -14.99 -6.43
C ILE A 508 -27.84 -15.70 -6.93
N ALA A 509 -27.04 -16.29 -6.04
CA ALA A 509 -26.00 -17.24 -6.45
C ALA A 509 -26.60 -18.50 -7.14
N TYR A 510 -27.86 -18.82 -6.85
CA TYR A 510 -28.56 -20.00 -7.39
C TYR A 510 -29.39 -19.78 -8.66
N LYS A 511 -29.42 -18.57 -9.23
CA LYS A 511 -30.20 -18.28 -10.45
C LYS A 511 -29.43 -17.52 -11.52
N VAL A 512 -28.19 -17.93 -11.80
CA VAL A 512 -27.57 -17.66 -13.10
C VAL A 512 -27.98 -18.80 -14.04
N ASN A 513 -29.12 -18.59 -14.71
CA ASN A 513 -29.66 -19.52 -15.69
C ASN A 513 -28.60 -19.89 -16.75
N ASN A 514 -28.38 -21.19 -16.88
CA ASN A 514 -28.00 -21.86 -18.13
C ASN A 514 -28.77 -21.24 -19.31
N LYS A 515 -28.07 -20.49 -20.16
CA LYS A 515 -28.32 -20.54 -21.59
C LYS A 515 -26.98 -20.72 -22.29
N GLU A 516 -26.83 -21.90 -22.86
CA GLU A 516 -25.80 -22.26 -23.82
C GLU A 516 -25.58 -21.14 -24.83
N LEU A 517 -24.35 -20.66 -24.94
CA LEU A 517 -23.86 -20.05 -26.17
C LEU A 517 -23.66 -21.18 -27.17
N LYS A 518 -24.70 -21.52 -27.93
CA LYS A 518 -24.49 -22.08 -29.27
C LYS A 518 -24.01 -20.93 -30.15
N LEU A 519 -22.86 -21.14 -30.78
CA LEU A 519 -22.21 -20.26 -31.76
C LEU A 519 -23.19 -19.80 -32.85
#